data_AF-A0A011QLM7-F1
#
_entry.id   AF-A0A011QLM7-F1
#
_cell.length_a   1.000
_cell.length_b   1.000
_cell.length_c   1.000
_cell.angle_alpha   90.00
_cell.angle_beta   90.00
_cell.angle_gamma   90.00
#
_symmetry.space_group_name_H-M   'P 1'
#
loop_
_entity.id
_entity.type
_entity.pdbx_description
1 polymer ?
#
loop_
_entity_poly.entity_id
_entity_poly.type
_entity_poly.pdbx_seq_one_letter_code
_entity_poly.pdbx_strand_id
1 'polypeptide(L)'
;MGLSSRALFDGRLSGVHGLTNFSLKQRVAWDGRLNIGEAQIDAQHEAIFALVVRASDAWRKHGDVEQLTLMTGELHQALEEHFSYEEGVLAGLGYDDLAEHRAEHQVMRDELQLIRARVEQMDPAGDNAEPGFLLLNYILSATVGHILHSDMDYCALARATASHRGSAAAASVFS
;
A
#
# COMPACT_ATOMS: atom_id res chain seq x y z
N MET A 1 -34.48 10.20 -17.53
CA MET A 1 -33.60 10.91 -16.58
C MET A 1 -32.66 9.88 -15.98
N GLY A 2 -31.43 9.80 -16.49
CA GLY A 2 -30.42 8.90 -15.96
C GLY A 2 -29.97 9.39 -14.59
N LEU A 3 -30.01 8.51 -13.59
CA LEU A 3 -29.51 8.82 -12.25
C LEU A 3 -27.99 8.94 -12.30
N SER A 4 -27.43 9.94 -11.63
CA SER A 4 -25.97 10.08 -11.49
C SER A 4 -25.42 8.88 -10.72
N SER A 5 -24.33 8.28 -11.20
CA SER A 5 -23.58 7.21 -10.51
C SER A 5 -23.19 7.56 -9.08
N ARG A 6 -23.09 8.86 -8.76
CA ARG A 6 -22.89 9.35 -7.39
C ARG A 6 -23.99 8.89 -6.42
N ALA A 7 -25.23 8.76 -6.88
CA ALA A 7 -26.35 8.24 -6.08
C ALA A 7 -26.34 6.71 -5.94
N LEU A 8 -25.74 6.00 -6.90
CA LEU A 8 -25.50 4.56 -6.83
C LEU A 8 -24.37 4.24 -5.84
N PHE A 9 -23.33 5.08 -5.79
CA PHE A 9 -22.16 4.92 -4.91
C PHE A 9 -22.43 5.22 -3.43
N ASP A 10 -23.38 6.09 -3.13
CA ASP A 10 -23.90 6.25 -1.76
C ASP A 10 -24.67 5.00 -1.30
N GLY A 11 -24.86 4.01 -2.17
CA GLY A 11 -25.52 2.74 -1.86
C GLY A 11 -27.04 2.84 -1.74
N ARG A 12 -27.64 4.02 -1.96
CA ARG A 12 -29.06 4.31 -1.66
C ARG A 12 -30.08 3.43 -2.41
N LEU A 13 -29.65 2.61 -3.37
CA LEU A 13 -30.51 1.81 -4.24
C LEU A 13 -30.17 0.31 -4.28
N SER A 14 -29.14 -0.14 -3.57
CA SER A 14 -28.84 -1.57 -3.45
C SER A 14 -29.17 -2.04 -2.03
N GLY A 15 -29.64 -3.28 -1.86
CA GLY A 15 -29.87 -3.88 -0.53
C GLY A 15 -28.60 -4.02 0.32
N VAL A 16 -27.45 -3.59 -0.23
CA VAL A 16 -26.16 -3.43 0.43
C VAL A 16 -25.89 -1.98 0.87
N HIS A 17 -26.91 -1.09 0.89
CA HIS A 17 -26.84 0.23 1.55
C HIS A 17 -26.47 0.05 3.03
N GLY A 18 -25.18 0.19 3.34
CA GLY A 18 -24.62 -0.14 4.65
C GLY A 18 -23.49 -1.16 4.61
N LEU A 19 -23.55 -2.18 3.74
CA LEU A 19 -22.48 -3.19 3.63
C LEU A 19 -21.23 -2.65 2.91
N THR A 20 -21.40 -1.73 1.95
CA THR A 20 -20.27 -0.97 1.38
C THR A 20 -19.83 0.19 2.27
N ASN A 21 -20.65 0.61 3.25
CA ASN A 21 -20.20 1.50 4.33
C ASN A 21 -19.23 0.80 5.30
N PHE A 22 -19.15 -0.54 5.25
CA PHE A 22 -18.17 -1.38 5.94
C PHE A 22 -17.05 -1.91 5.03
N SER A 23 -16.71 -1.17 3.96
CA SER A 23 -15.40 -1.33 3.32
C SER A 23 -14.30 -1.15 4.37
N LEU A 24 -13.15 -1.84 4.23
CA LEU A 24 -11.94 -1.74 5.08
C LEU A 24 -11.62 -0.29 5.52
N LYS A 25 -12.07 0.69 4.72
CA LYS A 25 -12.15 2.14 4.92
C LYS A 25 -12.41 2.70 6.32
N GLN A 26 -13.09 2.04 7.24
CA GLN A 26 -13.47 2.71 8.52
C GLN A 26 -12.60 2.34 9.74
N ARG A 27 -11.70 1.36 9.66
CA ARG A 27 -11.03 0.81 10.86
C ARG A 27 -9.65 0.19 10.66
N VAL A 28 -8.87 0.60 9.66
CA VAL A 28 -7.47 0.15 9.60
C VAL A 28 -6.58 1.36 9.82
N ALA A 29 -6.03 1.45 11.02
CA ALA A 29 -4.90 2.29 11.34
C ALA A 29 -3.67 1.39 11.34
N TRP A 30 -2.50 1.96 11.04
CA TRP A 30 -1.25 1.27 11.29
C TRP A 30 -1.21 0.80 12.75
N ASP A 31 -0.83 -0.45 12.95
CA ASP A 31 -0.72 -1.07 14.26
C ASP A 31 0.71 -1.56 14.39
N GLY A 32 1.40 -1.20 15.49
CA GLY A 32 2.80 -1.58 15.70
C GLY A 32 3.05 -3.09 15.72
N ARG A 33 2.02 -3.93 15.78
CA ARG A 33 2.15 -5.38 15.56
C ARG A 33 2.58 -5.75 14.14
N LEU A 34 2.41 -4.84 13.19
CA LEU A 34 2.86 -4.96 11.79
C LEU A 34 4.32 -4.55 11.60
N ASN A 35 4.98 -4.04 12.65
CA ASN A 35 6.38 -3.71 12.58
C ASN A 35 7.22 -4.98 12.41
N ILE A 36 8.02 -5.03 11.37
CA ILE A 36 8.94 -6.12 11.08
C ILE A 36 10.23 -6.01 11.90
N GLY A 37 10.50 -4.85 12.51
CA GLY A 37 11.65 -4.62 13.39
C GLY A 37 12.89 -4.04 12.69
N GLU A 38 12.74 -3.58 11.45
CA GLU A 38 13.69 -2.69 10.77
C GLU A 38 13.03 -1.31 10.72
N ALA A 39 13.62 -0.31 11.39
CA ALA A 39 12.94 0.94 11.70
C ALA A 39 12.60 1.78 10.46
N GLN A 40 13.41 1.70 9.40
CA GLN A 40 13.15 2.44 8.17
C GLN A 40 12.07 1.73 7.34
N ILE A 41 12.07 0.40 7.26
CA ILE A 41 10.99 -0.36 6.62
C ILE A 41 9.66 -0.12 7.35
N ASP A 42 9.65 -0.18 8.68
CA ASP A 42 8.44 0.07 9.48
C ASP A 42 7.85 1.47 9.20
N ALA A 43 8.72 2.49 9.11
CA ALA A 43 8.30 3.85 8.77
C ALA A 43 7.80 3.97 7.31
N GLN A 44 8.43 3.26 6.37
CA GLN A 44 7.98 3.20 4.98
C GLN A 44 6.61 2.53 4.86
N HIS A 45 6.39 1.41 5.55
CA HIS A 45 5.09 0.73 5.58
C HIS A 45 3.99 1.63 6.14
N GLU A 46 4.23 2.31 7.27
CA GLU A 46 3.25 3.23 7.85
C GLU A 46 2.91 4.36 6.87
N ALA A 47 3.92 4.93 6.18
CA ALA A 47 3.71 5.99 5.20
C ALA A 47 2.93 5.50 3.96
N ILE A 48 3.27 4.33 3.42
CA ILE A 48 2.55 3.70 2.30
C ILE A 48 1.11 3.41 2.71
N PHE A 49 0.91 2.84 3.90
CA PHE A 49 -0.40 2.56 4.45
C PHE A 49 -1.26 3.83 4.55
N ALA A 50 -0.71 4.90 5.11
CA ALA A 50 -1.38 6.19 5.23
C ALA A 50 -1.71 6.80 3.85
N LEU A 51 -0.81 6.70 2.89
CA LEU A 51 -1.01 7.15 1.51
C LEU A 51 -2.18 6.42 0.85
N VAL A 52 -2.21 5.09 0.94
CA VAL A 52 -3.26 4.25 0.38
C VAL A 52 -4.63 4.57 1.01
N VAL A 53 -4.68 4.79 2.34
CA VAL A 53 -5.90 5.22 3.03
C VAL A 53 -6.37 6.60 2.55
N ARG A 54 -5.47 7.59 2.49
CA ARG A 54 -5.79 8.94 1.99
C ARG A 54 -6.34 8.87 0.56
N ALA A 55 -5.71 8.09 -0.31
CA ALA A 55 -6.13 7.94 -1.70
C ALA A 55 -7.55 7.36 -1.81
N SER A 56 -7.81 6.32 -1.03
CA SER A 56 -9.13 5.68 -0.95
C SER A 56 -10.24 6.63 -0.48
N ASP A 57 -9.92 7.53 0.45
CA ASP A 57 -10.85 8.50 1.01
C ASP A 57 -11.13 9.68 0.07
N ALA A 58 -10.08 10.23 -0.54
CA ALA A 58 -10.19 11.36 -1.45
C ALA A 58 -11.01 11.00 -2.71
N TRP A 59 -10.75 9.82 -3.29
CA TRP A 59 -11.51 9.32 -4.43
C TRP A 59 -13.02 9.21 -4.14
N ARG A 60 -13.40 8.69 -2.96
CA ARG A 60 -14.82 8.57 -2.59
C ARG A 60 -15.52 9.92 -2.49
N LYS A 61 -14.82 10.95 -2.01
CA LYS A 61 -15.41 12.28 -1.80
C LYS A 61 -15.59 13.04 -3.11
N HIS A 62 -14.61 12.93 -4.01
CA HIS A 62 -14.49 13.82 -5.16
C HIS A 62 -14.58 13.13 -6.52
N GLY A 63 -14.25 11.84 -6.64
CA GLY A 63 -14.29 11.10 -7.91
C GLY A 63 -13.43 11.72 -9.00
N ASP A 64 -12.36 12.42 -8.61
CA ASP A 64 -11.57 13.30 -9.47
C ASP A 64 -10.37 12.55 -10.06
N VAL A 65 -10.33 12.47 -11.39
CA VAL A 65 -9.29 11.79 -12.17
C VAL A 65 -7.92 12.44 -11.96
N GLU A 66 -7.85 13.77 -11.81
CA GLU A 66 -6.59 14.46 -11.55
C GLU A 66 -6.01 14.04 -10.19
N GLN A 67 -6.86 13.96 -9.16
CA GLN A 67 -6.45 13.46 -7.85
C GLN A 67 -6.02 11.99 -7.91
N LEU A 68 -6.74 11.15 -8.64
CA LEU A 68 -6.35 9.74 -8.80
C LEU A 68 -5.00 9.59 -9.50
N THR A 69 -4.73 10.44 -10.49
CA THR A 69 -3.45 10.50 -11.20
C THR A 69 -2.32 10.89 -10.25
N LEU A 70 -2.51 11.94 -9.44
CA LEU A 70 -1.53 12.37 -8.44
C LEU A 70 -1.26 11.27 -7.41
N MET A 71 -2.30 10.65 -6.87
CA MET A 71 -2.20 9.61 -5.83
C MET A 71 -1.48 8.36 -6.32
N THR A 72 -1.77 7.91 -7.54
CA THR A 72 -1.07 6.76 -8.11
C THR A 72 0.39 7.08 -8.44
N GLY A 73 0.72 8.34 -8.72
CA GLY A 73 2.09 8.83 -8.81
C GLY A 73 2.82 8.81 -7.46
N GLU A 74 2.22 9.38 -6.41
CA GLU A 74 2.76 9.35 -5.04
C GLU A 74 3.02 7.91 -4.58
N LEU A 75 2.08 7.00 -4.86
CA LEU A 75 2.20 5.60 -4.45
C LEU A 75 3.30 4.88 -5.21
N HIS A 76 3.44 5.14 -6.51
CA HIS A 76 4.51 4.54 -7.30
C HIS A 76 5.88 4.94 -6.78
N GLN A 77 6.09 6.22 -6.46
CA GLN A 77 7.35 6.66 -5.88
C GLN A 77 7.61 5.99 -4.52
N ALA A 78 6.62 5.97 -3.63
CA ALA A 78 6.76 5.39 -2.30
C ALA A 78 7.10 3.89 -2.34
N LEU A 79 6.43 3.13 -3.22
CA LEU A 79 6.69 1.70 -3.38
C LEU A 79 8.07 1.42 -3.99
N GLU A 80 8.52 2.21 -4.97
CA GLU A 80 9.86 1.98 -5.53
C GLU A 80 11.00 2.26 -4.55
N GLU A 81 10.87 3.33 -3.77
CA GLU A 81 11.83 3.65 -2.72
C GLU A 81 11.85 2.56 -1.64
N HIS A 82 10.67 2.05 -1.27
CA HIS A 82 10.51 0.98 -0.29
C HIS A 82 11.09 -0.35 -0.78
N PHE A 83 10.66 -0.85 -1.93
CA PHE A 83 11.11 -2.13 -2.46
C PHE A 83 12.63 -2.15 -2.68
N SER A 84 13.21 -1.07 -3.23
CA SER A 84 14.65 -0.96 -3.42
C SER A 84 15.42 -1.03 -2.09
N TYR A 85 14.91 -0.34 -1.07
CA TYR A 85 15.51 -0.34 0.26
C TYR A 85 15.43 -1.73 0.91
N GLU A 86 14.25 -2.31 0.93
CA GLU A 86 13.97 -3.61 1.52
C GLU A 86 14.79 -4.72 0.85
N GLU A 87 14.82 -4.79 -0.47
CA GLU A 87 15.64 -5.76 -1.20
C GLU A 87 17.13 -5.64 -0.86
N GLY A 88 17.61 -4.42 -0.58
CA GLY A 88 18.96 -4.16 -0.09
C GLY A 88 19.19 -4.67 1.33
N VAL A 89 18.20 -4.47 2.22
CA VAL A 89 18.22 -5.01 3.59
C VAL A 89 18.23 -6.54 3.55
N LEU A 90 17.32 -7.17 2.82
CA LEU A 90 17.21 -8.62 2.71
C LEU A 90 18.47 -9.26 2.12
N ALA A 91 19.08 -8.62 1.11
CA ALA A 91 20.37 -9.05 0.58
C ALA A 91 21.48 -8.98 1.63
N GLY A 92 21.52 -7.91 2.43
CA GLY A 92 22.49 -7.76 3.52
C GLY A 92 22.27 -8.72 4.70
N LEU A 93 21.04 -9.21 4.87
CA LEU A 93 20.69 -10.22 5.86
C LEU A 93 20.95 -11.66 5.36
N GLY A 94 21.12 -11.84 4.05
CA GLY A 94 21.22 -13.17 3.44
C GLY A 94 19.90 -13.94 3.50
N TYR A 95 18.77 -13.26 3.28
CA TYR A 95 17.45 -13.88 3.27
C TYR A 95 17.34 -14.91 2.13
N ASP A 96 16.99 -16.15 2.46
CA ASP A 96 17.00 -17.28 1.54
C ASP A 96 15.99 -17.09 0.38
N ASP A 97 14.82 -16.50 0.67
CA ASP A 97 13.73 -16.35 -0.29
C ASP A 97 13.73 -14.97 -1.00
N LEU A 98 14.85 -14.24 -0.97
CA LEU A 98 14.98 -12.92 -1.62
C LEU A 98 14.62 -12.93 -3.11
N ALA A 99 14.92 -14.02 -3.82
CA ALA A 99 14.59 -14.12 -5.24
C ALA A 99 13.08 -14.16 -5.49
N GLU A 100 12.33 -14.84 -4.62
CA GLU A 100 10.87 -14.91 -4.67
C GLU A 100 10.26 -13.56 -4.26
N HIS A 101 10.75 -12.96 -3.18
CA HIS A 101 10.33 -11.62 -2.71
C HIS A 101 10.47 -10.55 -3.80
N ARG A 102 11.59 -10.54 -4.52
CA ARG A 102 11.81 -9.66 -5.68
C ARG A 102 10.82 -9.88 -6.81
N ALA A 103 10.42 -11.13 -7.04
CA ALA A 103 9.44 -11.45 -8.08
C ALA A 103 8.06 -10.90 -7.71
N GLU A 104 7.66 -10.99 -6.44
CA GLU A 104 6.43 -10.37 -5.94
C GLU A 104 6.45 -8.85 -6.13
N HIS A 105 7.54 -8.18 -5.74
CA HIS A 105 7.70 -6.75 -5.99
C HIS A 105 7.59 -6.40 -7.48
N GLN A 106 8.22 -7.21 -8.36
CA GLN A 106 8.15 -6.97 -9.80
C GLN A 106 6.71 -7.08 -10.32
N VAL A 107 5.94 -8.06 -9.85
CA VAL A 107 4.51 -8.18 -10.18
C VAL A 107 3.76 -6.91 -9.75
N MET A 108 3.96 -6.46 -8.51
CA MET A 108 3.30 -5.24 -8.00
C MET A 108 3.68 -3.98 -8.79
N ARG A 109 4.94 -3.86 -9.23
CA ARG A 109 5.40 -2.76 -10.09
C ARG A 109 4.67 -2.77 -11.42
N ASP A 110 4.61 -3.92 -12.09
CA ASP A 110 3.95 -4.09 -13.39
C ASP A 110 2.45 -3.80 -13.29
N GLU A 111 1.81 -4.28 -12.23
CA GLU A 111 0.39 -4.05 -11.94
C GLU A 111 0.11 -2.56 -11.70
N LEU A 112 0.95 -1.86 -10.93
CA LEU A 112 0.81 -0.43 -10.70
C LEU A 112 1.02 0.40 -11.97
N GLN A 113 1.97 0.01 -12.83
CA GLN A 113 2.16 0.66 -14.14
C GLN A 113 0.90 0.53 -15.00
N LEU A 114 0.29 -0.65 -15.03
CA LEU A 114 -0.95 -0.89 -15.76
C LEU A 114 -2.13 -0.07 -15.19
N ILE A 115 -2.20 0.07 -13.87
CA ILE A 115 -3.20 0.94 -13.21
C ILE A 115 -3.01 2.39 -13.61
N ARG A 116 -1.77 2.91 -13.54
CA ARG A 116 -1.47 4.29 -13.93
C ARG A 116 -1.85 4.58 -15.37
N ALA A 117 -1.50 3.68 -16.29
CA ALA A 117 -1.89 3.78 -17.69
C ALA A 117 -3.41 3.81 -17.89
N ARG A 118 -4.18 3.07 -17.07
CA ARG A 118 -5.66 3.10 -17.11
C ARG A 118 -6.22 4.41 -16.56
N VAL A 119 -5.64 4.96 -15.50
CA VAL A 119 -6.04 6.25 -14.94
C VAL A 119 -5.83 7.37 -15.95
N GLU A 120 -4.70 7.36 -16.66
CA GLU A 120 -4.39 8.34 -17.72
C GLU A 120 -5.37 8.30 -18.90
N GLN A 121 -6.07 7.18 -19.11
CA GLN A 121 -7.08 7.02 -20.16
C GLN A 121 -8.50 7.40 -19.71
N MET A 122 -8.71 7.72 -18.43
CA MET A 122 -10.02 8.12 -17.92
C MET A 122 -10.41 9.50 -18.45
N ASP A 123 -11.69 9.67 -18.79
CA ASP A 123 -12.23 10.98 -19.18
C ASP A 123 -12.41 11.86 -17.94
N PRO A 124 -11.69 12.98 -17.76
CA PRO A 124 -11.84 13.84 -16.59
C PRO A 124 -13.26 14.40 -16.40
N ALA A 125 -14.05 14.50 -17.48
CA ALA A 125 -15.45 14.93 -17.45
C ALA A 125 -16.44 13.75 -17.36
N GLY A 126 -15.93 12.52 -17.40
CA GLY A 126 -16.70 11.28 -17.43
C GLY A 126 -17.06 10.73 -16.06
N ASP A 127 -17.95 9.74 -16.06
CA ASP A 127 -18.38 9.03 -14.86
C ASP A 127 -17.42 7.87 -14.53
N ASN A 128 -16.31 8.17 -13.85
CA ASN A 128 -15.25 7.19 -13.56
C ASN A 128 -15.37 6.53 -12.18
N ALA A 129 -16.44 6.79 -11.42
CA ALA A 129 -16.53 6.45 -10.00
C ALA A 129 -16.28 4.96 -9.71
N GLU A 130 -16.92 4.07 -10.49
CA GLU A 130 -16.77 2.61 -10.37
C GLU A 130 -15.37 2.12 -10.79
N PRO A 131 -14.86 2.41 -12.00
CA PRO A 131 -13.50 2.04 -12.38
C PRO A 131 -12.42 2.48 -11.38
N GLY A 132 -12.46 3.73 -10.92
CA GLY A 132 -11.44 4.20 -9.96
C GLY A 132 -11.57 3.57 -8.58
N PHE A 133 -12.79 3.21 -8.14
CA PHE A 133 -12.96 2.49 -6.89
C PHE A 133 -12.36 1.08 -6.94
N LEU A 134 -12.54 0.37 -8.06
CA LEU A 134 -11.95 -0.95 -8.26
C LEU A 134 -10.42 -0.90 -8.23
N LEU A 135 -9.82 0.10 -8.90
CA LEU A 135 -8.37 0.30 -8.90
C LEU A 135 -7.84 0.54 -7.48
N LEU A 136 -8.50 1.40 -6.69
CA LEU A 136 -8.08 1.67 -5.31
C LEU A 136 -8.26 0.48 -4.38
N ASN A 137 -9.34 -0.29 -4.53
CA ASN A 137 -9.55 -1.48 -3.73
C ASN A 137 -8.50 -2.56 -4.01
N TYR A 138 -8.11 -2.68 -5.28
CA TYR A 138 -7.02 -3.57 -5.66
C TYR A 138 -5.69 -3.11 -5.07
N ILE A 139 -5.32 -1.83 -5.19
CA ILE A 139 -4.11 -1.27 -4.58
C ILE A 139 -4.08 -1.56 -3.06
N LEU A 140 -5.19 -1.26 -2.37
CA LEU A 140 -5.34 -1.57 -0.95
C LEU A 140 -5.06 -3.05 -0.65
N SER A 141 -5.64 -3.94 -1.44
CA SER A 141 -5.51 -5.38 -1.22
C SER A 141 -4.11 -5.91 -1.52
N ALA A 142 -3.50 -5.44 -2.62
CA ALA A 142 -2.17 -5.87 -3.03
C ALA A 142 -1.10 -5.36 -2.05
N THR A 143 -1.09 -4.07 -1.75
CA THR A 143 -0.07 -3.46 -0.88
C THR A 143 -0.19 -3.93 0.57
N VAL A 144 -1.41 -3.92 1.14
CA VAL A 144 -1.59 -4.41 2.51
C VAL A 144 -1.43 -5.92 2.57
N GLY A 145 -1.86 -6.65 1.55
CA GLY A 145 -1.69 -8.09 1.46
C GLY A 145 -0.23 -8.51 1.46
N HIS A 146 0.62 -7.83 0.70
CA HIS A 146 2.07 -8.06 0.68
C HIS A 146 2.69 -7.80 2.06
N ILE A 147 2.45 -6.63 2.66
CA ILE A 147 2.97 -6.28 3.99
C ILE A 147 2.56 -7.30 5.06
N LEU A 148 1.29 -7.73 5.05
CA LEU A 148 0.79 -8.66 6.08
C LEU A 148 1.24 -10.11 5.88
N HIS A 149 1.76 -10.45 4.71
CA HIS A 149 2.10 -11.83 4.37
C HIS A 149 3.60 -11.97 4.14
N SER A 150 4.11 -11.41 3.05
CA SER A 150 5.49 -11.57 2.60
C SER A 150 6.47 -10.88 3.54
N ASP A 151 6.21 -9.61 3.89
CA ASP A 151 7.18 -8.84 4.68
C ASP A 151 7.30 -9.36 6.12
N MET A 152 6.25 -10.00 6.61
CA MET A 152 6.24 -10.63 7.92
C MET A 152 7.09 -11.91 7.98
N ASP A 153 7.37 -12.57 6.85
CA ASP A 153 8.11 -13.84 6.83
C ASP A 153 9.57 -13.67 7.26
N TYR A 154 10.19 -12.53 6.92
CA TYR A 154 11.55 -12.23 7.35
C TYR A 154 11.63 -11.42 8.66
N CYS A 155 10.50 -11.13 9.31
CA CYS A 155 10.43 -10.33 10.54
C CYS A 155 11.34 -10.88 11.66
N ALA A 156 11.35 -12.21 11.86
CA ALA A 156 12.20 -12.84 12.87
C ALA A 156 13.70 -12.62 12.60
N LEU A 157 14.10 -12.71 11.32
CA LEU A 157 15.47 -12.49 10.87
C LEU A 157 15.88 -11.02 11.06
N ALA A 158 15.01 -10.08 10.68
CA ALA A 158 15.25 -8.64 10.85
C ALA A 158 15.45 -8.27 12.33
N ARG A 159 14.55 -8.74 13.22
CA ARG A 159 14.61 -8.47 14.67
C ARG A 159 15.87 -9.05 15.33
N ALA A 160 16.29 -10.24 14.91
CA ALA A 160 17.51 -10.87 15.43
C ALA A 160 18.74 -10.03 15.11
N THR A 161 18.87 -9.55 13.87
CA THR A 161 19.99 -8.71 13.45
C THR A 161 19.98 -7.33 14.12
N ALA A 162 18.81 -6.70 14.25
CA ALA A 162 18.67 -5.41 14.93
C ALA A 162 19.14 -5.48 16.39
N SER A 163 18.74 -6.54 17.10
CA SER A 163 19.16 -6.79 18.50
C SER A 163 20.67 -6.97 18.61
N HIS A 164 21.29 -7.67 17.67
CA HIS A 164 22.74 -7.90 17.65
C HIS A 164 23.52 -6.61 17.38
N ARG A 165 23.06 -5.77 16.43
CA ARG A 165 23.65 -4.45 16.14
C ARG A 165 23.56 -3.51 17.35
N GLY A 166 22.41 -3.48 18.04
CA GLY A 166 22.22 -2.68 19.24
C GLY A 166 23.16 -3.09 20.39
N SER A 167 23.35 -4.40 20.59
CA SER A 167 24.29 -4.92 21.60
C SER A 167 25.76 -4.60 21.27
N ALA A 168 26.15 -4.70 20.00
CA ALA A 168 27.52 -4.41 19.56
C ALA A 168 27.84 -2.91 19.66
N ALA A 169 26.90 -2.05 19.29
CA ALA A 169 27.04 -0.60 19.42
C ALA A 169 27.13 -0.17 20.90
N ALA A 170 26.32 -0.76 21.78
CA ALA A 170 26.40 -0.49 23.21
C ALA A 170 27.77 -0.91 23.80
N ALA A 171 28.29 -2.07 23.40
CA ALA A 171 29.60 -2.54 23.87
C ALA A 171 30.78 -1.64 23.41
N SER A 172 30.68 -1.02 22.22
CA SER A 172 31.71 -0.11 21.70
C SER A 172 31.70 1.28 22.34
N VAL A 173 30.60 1.69 22.99
CA VAL A 173 30.51 2.99 23.69
C VAL A 173 31.09 2.91 25.12
N PHE A 174 31.20 1.71 25.67
CA PHE A 174 31.75 1.46 27.01
C PHE A 174 33.21 0.97 27.01
N SER A 175 33.89 0.98 25.86
CA SER A 175 35.32 0.62 25.71
C SER A 175 36.16 1.85 25.35
#